data_AF-A0A9W5V4L3-F1
#
_entry.id   AF-A0A9W5V4L3-F1
#
_cell.length_a   1.000
_cell.length_b   1.000
_cell.length_c   1.000
_cell.angle_alpha   90.00
_cell.angle_beta   90.00
_cell.angle_gamma   90.00
#
_symmetry.space_group_name_H-M   'P 1'
#
loop_
_entity.id
_entity.type
_entity.pdbx_description
1 polymer ?
#
loop_
_entity_poly.entity_id
_entity_poly.type
_entity_poly.pdbx_seq_one_letter_code
_entity_poly.pdbx_strand_id
1 'polypeptide(L)'
;MRNKLKQTELQKAFQASGLKYHELAQIIGVSKSHCYKIINWEMRIYYDTAVKIANALGKEPSLIFQGQQKNFGDDVANNETKV
;
A
#
# COMPACT_ATOMS: atom_id res chain seq x y z
N MET A 1 -8.49 14.38 -3.55
CA MET A 1 -8.57 15.25 -2.35
C MET A 1 -8.17 14.44 -1.13
N ARG A 2 -7.45 15.03 -0.18
CA ARG A 2 -7.06 14.39 1.09
C ARG A 2 -8.32 14.27 1.96
N ASN A 3 -8.95 13.09 2.01
CA ASN A 3 -10.13 12.89 2.83
C ASN A 3 -9.69 12.83 4.30
N LYS A 4 -9.80 13.96 5.01
CA LYS A 4 -9.30 14.15 6.38
C LYS A 4 -9.96 13.23 7.44
N LEU A 5 -10.92 12.40 7.05
CA LEU A 5 -11.86 11.80 7.99
C LEU A 5 -11.50 10.41 8.51
N LYS A 6 -10.50 9.70 7.95
CA LYS A 6 -9.94 8.46 8.55
C LYS A 6 -8.60 8.08 7.89
N GLN A 7 -7.54 7.98 8.68
CA GLN A 7 -6.27 7.41 8.21
C GLN A 7 -6.46 5.91 7.91
N THR A 8 -5.86 5.43 6.82
CA THR A 8 -5.81 4.00 6.51
C THR A 8 -4.87 3.28 7.48
N GLU A 9 -5.01 1.95 7.62
CA GLU A 9 -4.10 1.15 8.44
C GLU A 9 -2.63 1.26 7.96
N LEU A 10 -2.43 1.39 6.64
CA LEU A 10 -1.09 1.65 6.08
C LEU A 10 -0.53 3.00 6.53
N GLN A 11 -1.35 4.06 6.53
CA GLN A 11 -0.92 5.39 6.98
C GLN A 11 -0.56 5.38 8.46
N LYS A 12 -1.36 4.71 9.30
CA LYS A 12 -1.08 4.56 10.73
C LYS A 12 0.20 3.77 10.97
N ALA A 13 0.39 2.65 10.27
CA ALA A 13 1.58 1.82 10.38
C ALA A 13 2.84 2.58 9.96
N PHE A 14 2.76 3.33 8.86
CA PHE A 14 3.85 4.19 8.40
C PHE A 14 4.18 5.27 9.42
N GLN A 15 3.19 5.97 9.96
CA GLN A 15 3.41 6.99 11.00
C GLN A 15 4.04 6.40 12.27
N ALA A 16 3.58 5.22 12.72
CA ALA A 16 4.11 4.54 13.90
C ALA A 16 5.55 4.03 13.72
N SER A 17 5.96 3.71 12.49
CA SER A 17 7.32 3.23 12.19
C SER A 17 8.40 4.28 12.37
N GLY A 18 8.05 5.57 12.35
CA GLY A 18 9.03 6.68 12.37
C GLY A 18 9.79 6.90 11.05
N LEU A 19 9.64 6.01 10.07
CA LEU A 19 10.30 6.10 8.77
C LEU A 19 9.88 7.36 7.99
N LYS A 20 10.83 7.89 7.24
CA LYS A 20 10.60 8.90 6.22
C LYS A 20 10.28 8.23 4.89
N TYR A 21 9.59 8.95 4.01
CA TYR A 21 9.20 8.43 2.70
C TYR A 21 10.38 7.95 1.85
N HIS A 22 11.55 8.59 1.95
CA HIS A 22 12.70 8.19 1.16
C HIS A 22 13.33 6.88 1.65
N GLU A 23 13.31 6.63 2.97
CA GLU A 23 13.81 5.40 3.57
C GLU A 23 12.91 4.22 3.18
N LEU A 24 11.59 4.38 3.33
CA LEU A 24 10.65 3.35 2.90
C LEU A 24 10.74 3.11 1.38
N ALA A 25 10.87 4.17 0.58
CA ALA A 25 11.02 4.05 -0.87
C ALA A 25 12.25 3.24 -1.27
N GLN A 26 13.38 3.43 -0.58
CA GLN A 26 14.60 2.63 -0.79
C GLN A 26 14.37 1.15 -0.45
N ILE A 27 13.70 0.85 0.68
CA ILE A 27 13.42 -0.52 1.10
C ILE A 27 12.54 -1.26 0.08
N ILE A 28 11.51 -0.60 -0.43
CA ILE A 28 10.53 -1.24 -1.33
C ILE A 28 10.93 -1.15 -2.81
N GLY A 29 12.00 -0.42 -3.14
CA GLY A 29 12.56 -0.32 -4.49
C GLY A 29 11.78 0.58 -5.44
N VAL A 30 11.24 1.70 -4.94
CA VAL A 30 10.48 2.68 -5.76
C VAL A 30 10.99 4.11 -5.57
N SER A 31 10.52 5.05 -6.40
CA SER A 31 10.83 6.47 -6.18
C SER A 31 10.11 7.03 -4.95
N LYS A 32 10.70 8.04 -4.30
CA LYS A 32 10.08 8.75 -3.16
C LYS A 32 8.65 9.24 -3.48
N SER A 33 8.44 9.76 -4.70
CA SER A 33 7.13 10.23 -5.15
C SER A 33 6.13 9.09 -5.28
N HIS A 34 6.56 7.94 -5.80
CA HIS A 34 5.72 6.75 -5.90
C HIS A 34 5.34 6.22 -4.51
N CYS A 35 6.32 6.12 -3.59
CA CYS A 35 6.06 5.75 -2.19
C CYS A 35 5.05 6.70 -1.52
N TYR A 36 5.19 8.02 -1.71
CA TYR A 36 4.22 8.99 -1.21
C TYR A 36 2.80 8.70 -1.71
N LYS A 37 2.63 8.37 -3.00
CA LYS A 37 1.32 8.01 -3.56
C LYS A 37 0.77 6.71 -2.99
N ILE A 38 1.58 5.65 -2.86
CA ILE A 38 1.16 4.37 -2.25
C ILE A 38 0.61 4.58 -0.83
N ILE A 39 1.26 5.41 -0.02
CA ILE A 39 0.84 5.66 1.36
C ILE A 39 -0.43 6.53 1.42
N ASN A 40 -0.53 7.55 0.57
CA ASN A 40 -1.53 8.60 0.75
C ASN A 40 -2.75 8.49 -0.16
N TRP A 41 -2.66 7.75 -1.26
CA TRP A 41 -3.69 7.67 -2.29
C TRP A 41 -4.27 6.25 -2.35
N GLU A 42 -5.47 6.12 -2.89
CA GLU A 42 -6.08 4.82 -3.20
C GLU A 42 -5.37 4.26 -4.44
N MET A 43 -4.26 3.56 -4.22
CA MET A 43 -3.42 3.02 -5.29
C MET A 43 -3.34 1.51 -5.13
N ARG A 44 -3.70 0.80 -6.19
CA ARG A 44 -3.53 -0.66 -6.23
C ARG A 44 -2.04 -0.97 -6.22
N ILE A 45 -1.64 -1.90 -5.36
CA ILE A 45 -0.28 -2.42 -5.30
C ILE A 45 -0.28 -3.91 -5.59
N TYR A 46 0.82 -4.40 -6.17
CA TYR A 46 1.07 -5.83 -6.28
C TYR A 46 1.39 -6.43 -4.91
N TYR A 47 1.18 -7.75 -4.77
CA TYR A 47 1.42 -8.44 -3.51
C TYR A 47 2.90 -8.39 -3.08
N ASP A 48 3.84 -8.43 -4.03
CA ASP A 48 5.28 -8.30 -3.74
C ASP A 48 5.61 -6.97 -3.04
N THR A 49 4.97 -5.88 -3.47
CA THR A 49 5.12 -4.55 -2.92
C THR A 49 4.49 -4.49 -1.53
N ALA A 50 3.35 -5.15 -1.34
CA ALA A 50 2.73 -5.28 -0.02
C ALA A 50 3.63 -6.04 0.97
N VAL A 51 4.29 -7.12 0.54
CA VAL A 51 5.26 -7.87 1.36
C VAL A 51 6.43 -6.98 1.78
N LYS A 52 7.05 -6.25 0.84
CA LYS A 52 8.17 -5.34 1.16
C LYS A 52 7.76 -4.25 2.16
N ILE A 53 6.59 -3.64 1.97
CA ILE A 53 6.03 -2.65 2.89
C ILE A 53 5.77 -3.26 4.26
N ALA A 54 5.15 -4.43 4.31
CA ALA A 54 4.79 -5.09 5.56
C ALA A 54 6.03 -5.46 6.39
N ASN A 55 7.06 -6.00 5.73
CA ASN A 55 8.36 -6.27 6.36
C ASN A 55 9.00 -5.00 6.91
N ALA A 56 8.97 -3.89 6.16
CA ALA A 56 9.52 -2.60 6.61
C ALA A 56 8.76 -2.01 7.82
N LEU A 57 7.47 -2.30 7.95
CA LEU A 57 6.60 -1.74 8.98
C LEU A 57 6.30 -2.71 10.14
N GLY A 58 6.86 -3.93 10.11
CA GLY A 58 6.57 -4.98 11.10
C GLY A 58 5.10 -5.38 11.13
N LYS A 59 4.48 -5.55 9.96
CA LYS A 59 3.06 -5.90 9.78
C LYS A 59 2.90 -7.19 8.98
N GLU A 60 1.70 -7.75 9.02
CA GLU A 60 1.30 -8.86 8.15
C GLU A 60 1.04 -8.38 6.70
N PRO A 61 1.66 -9.00 5.67
CA PRO A 61 1.48 -8.61 4.27
C PRO A 61 0.03 -8.61 3.80
N SER A 62 -0.77 -9.57 4.25
CA SER A 62 -2.18 -9.71 3.89
C SER A 62 -3.01 -8.49 4.31
N LEU A 63 -2.72 -7.91 5.48
CA LEU A 63 -3.41 -6.72 5.99
C LEU A 63 -3.13 -5.49 5.11
N ILE A 64 -1.87 -5.31 4.70
CA ILE A 64 -1.48 -4.21 3.81
C ILE A 64 -2.13 -4.38 2.43
N PHE A 65 -2.05 -5.59 1.86
CA PHE A 65 -2.59 -5.88 0.53
C PHE A 65 -4.10 -5.71 0.50
N GLN A 66 -4.85 -6.39 1.38
CA GLN A 66 -6.31 -6.30 1.43
C GLN A 66 -6.77 -4.86 1.70
N GLY A 67 -6.08 -4.13 2.59
CA GLY A 67 -6.38 -2.73 2.87
C GLY A 67 -6.33 -1.83 1.64
N GLN A 68 -5.38 -2.08 0.73
CA GLN A 68 -5.26 -1.36 -0.53
C GLN A 68 -6.26 -1.84 -1.60
N GLN A 69 -6.58 -3.14 -1.62
CA GLN A 69 -7.54 -3.70 -2.59
C GLN A 69 -8.99 -3.31 -2.30
N LYS A 70 -9.37 -3.07 -1.04
CA LYS A 70 -10.75 -2.69 -0.65
C LYS A 70 -11.32 -1.49 -1.40
N ASN A 71 -10.47 -0.62 -1.95
CA ASN A 71 -10.89 0.56 -2.70
C ASN A 71 -11.17 0.27 -4.18
N PHE A 72 -10.93 -0.95 -4.65
CA PHE A 72 -11.15 -1.34 -6.03
C PHE A 72 -12.09 -2.54 -6.07
N GLY A 73 -13.16 -2.44 -6.88
CA GLY A 73 -14.07 -3.56 -7.09
C GLY A 73 -13.38 -4.79 -7.72
N ASP A 74 -14.09 -5.92 -7.69
CA ASP A 74 -13.61 -7.23 -8.17
C ASP A 74 -13.50 -7.33 -9.72
N ASP A 75 -13.78 -6.24 -10.44
CA ASP A 75 -13.98 -6.23 -11.90
C ASP A 75 -12.76 -6.64 -12.75
N VAL A 76 -11.58 -6.79 -12.16
CA VAL A 76 -10.34 -7.02 -12.93
C VAL A 76 -10.01 -8.51 -13.08
N ALA A 77 -10.53 -9.41 -12.24
CA ALA A 77 -10.20 -10.84 -12.31
C ALA A 77 -11.07 -11.66 -13.29
N ASN A 78 -12.22 -11.14 -13.71
CA ASN A 78 -13.20 -11.92 -14.48
C ASN A 78 -12.91 -12.01 -15.99
N ASN A 79 -11.99 -11.20 -16.52
CA ASN A 79 -11.66 -11.20 -17.96
C ASN A 79 -10.46 -12.06 -18.35
N GLU A 80 -9.64 -12.52 -17.39
CA GLU A 80 -8.48 -13.39 -17.67
C GLU A 80 -8.79 -14.88 -17.49
N THR A 81 -9.95 -15.22 -16.92
CA THR A 81 -10.35 -16.61 -16.59
C THR A 81 -11.61 -17.07 -17.32
N LYS A 82 -11.91 -16.49 -18.49
CA LYS A 82 -12.88 -17.11 -19.41
C LYS A 82 -12.16 -18.24 -20.15
N VAL A 83 -12.23 -19.44 -19.58
CA VAL A 83 -11.92 -20.71 -20.27
C VAL A 83 -13.09 -21.08 -21.17
#